data_AF-A0A812YKW4-F1
#
_entry.id   AF-A0A812YKW4-F1
#
_cell.length_a   1.000
_cell.length_b   1.000
_cell.length_c   1.000
_cell.angle_alpha   90.00
_cell.angle_beta   90.00
_cell.angle_gamma   90.00
#
_symmetry.space_group_name_H-M   'P 1'
#
loop_
_entity.id
_entity.type
_entity.pdbx_description
1 polymer ?
#
loop_
_entity_poly.entity_id
_entity_poly.type
_entity_poly.pdbx_seq_one_letter_code
_entity_poly.pdbx_strand_id
1 'polypeptide(L)'
;MLLYLPDTQAYAIFYIPGLIVSLFGFQTKLSGHETMLTQMANFDIRNAKCSDEKDRHMIEMQVAGLFDGTEESTIRVPAETEQDPEEQRRLSLTSRLALRAATGFPEVGASLDAFNDYVRNPARDGVIEDLGTETHLPWGICVLTWVPTVLCLTAITWTGRPVWEELGYASVEQYFVLNYIQFVLLLTVLYPAIHPCILGLFKGLSDRITNKFLLNAVMFGCGILTLSLIFMTSSITIAALESYVLTSHPVFLLVFLLMLTCHLFLDYKMFWQDDDCLWSDLLSSRLD
;
A
#
# COMPACT_ATOMS: atom_id res chain seq x y z
N MET A 1 -36.08 20.12 5.09
CA MET A 1 -34.77 19.93 4.42
C MET A 1 -33.67 20.81 5.04
N LEU A 2 -33.93 22.09 5.36
CA LEU A 2 -32.95 22.99 6.01
C LEU A 2 -32.60 22.68 7.48
N LEU A 3 -33.36 21.81 8.16
CA LEU A 3 -33.10 21.44 9.56
C LEU A 3 -31.89 20.50 9.76
N TYR A 4 -31.40 19.85 8.70
CA TYR A 4 -30.23 18.96 8.76
C TYR A 4 -28.90 19.70 8.47
N LEU A 5 -28.95 20.98 8.13
CA LEU A 5 -27.75 21.78 7.86
C LEU A 5 -26.77 21.80 9.06
N PRO A 6 -27.20 21.95 10.32
CA PRO A 6 -26.30 21.96 11.48
C PRO A 6 -25.56 20.62 11.65
N ASP A 7 -26.26 19.49 11.45
CA ASP A 7 -25.66 18.16 11.59
C ASP A 7 -24.65 17.87 10.48
N THR A 8 -24.88 18.41 9.27
CA THR A 8 -23.90 18.35 8.18
C THR A 8 -22.65 19.22 8.43
N GLN A 9 -22.70 20.21 9.33
CA GLN A 9 -21.50 21.00 9.68
C GLN A 9 -20.51 20.22 10.53
N ALA A 10 -20.99 19.33 11.41
CA ALA A 10 -20.13 18.45 12.18
C ALA A 10 -19.31 17.55 11.24
N TYR A 11 -19.96 17.01 10.20
CA TYR A 11 -19.27 16.22 9.16
C TYR A 11 -18.09 16.99 8.52
N ALA A 12 -18.34 18.23 8.10
CA ALA A 12 -17.31 19.06 7.48
C ALA A 12 -16.13 19.33 8.44
N ILE A 13 -16.41 19.61 9.72
CA ILE A 13 -15.39 19.96 10.71
C ILE A 13 -14.51 18.76 11.07
N PHE A 14 -15.09 17.57 11.21
CA PHE A 14 -14.35 16.38 11.64
C PHE A 14 -13.61 15.67 10.48
N TYR A 15 -14.22 15.57 9.31
CA TYR A 15 -13.68 14.74 8.22
C TYR A 15 -12.82 15.51 7.22
N ILE A 16 -13.07 16.81 6.99
CA ILE A 16 -12.28 17.58 6.01
C ILE A 16 -10.80 17.68 6.41
N PRO A 17 -10.41 17.96 7.67
CA PRO A 17 -9.00 18.01 8.03
C PRO A 17 -8.28 16.67 7.80
N GLY A 18 -8.91 15.56 8.19
CA GLY A 18 -8.38 14.22 7.96
C GLY A 18 -8.26 13.89 6.46
N LEU A 19 -9.25 14.32 5.67
CA LEU A 19 -9.18 14.19 4.21
C LEU A 19 -8.00 14.97 3.66
N ILE A 20 -7.81 16.24 4.02
CA ILE A 20 -6.69 17.07 3.54
C ILE A 20 -5.35 16.36 3.79
N VAL A 21 -5.12 15.86 5.00
CA VAL A 21 -3.89 15.12 5.33
C VAL A 21 -3.76 13.86 4.47
N SER A 22 -4.85 13.12 4.30
CA SER A 22 -4.88 11.89 3.49
C SER A 22 -4.58 12.19 2.02
N LEU A 23 -5.07 13.30 1.47
CA LEU A 23 -4.81 13.73 0.09
C LEU A 23 -3.31 13.93 -0.16
N PHE A 24 -2.63 14.66 0.73
CA PHE A 24 -1.19 14.84 0.64
C PHE A 24 -0.44 13.51 0.79
N GLY A 25 -0.89 12.66 1.71
CA GLY A 25 -0.34 11.31 1.89
C GLY A 25 -0.45 10.48 0.61
N PHE A 26 -1.62 10.43 -0.01
CA PHE A 26 -1.86 9.68 -1.25
C PHE A 26 -1.06 10.20 -2.43
N GLN A 27 -0.96 11.52 -2.60
CA GLN A 27 -0.12 12.12 -3.65
C GLN A 27 1.35 11.76 -3.46
N THR A 28 1.83 11.89 -2.23
CA THR A 28 3.22 11.57 -1.88
C THR A 28 3.50 10.09 -2.12
N LYS A 29 2.57 9.21 -1.73
CA LYS A 29 2.64 7.78 -2.00
C LYS A 29 2.71 7.50 -3.51
N LEU A 30 1.77 8.03 -4.30
CA LEU A 30 1.70 7.79 -5.74
C LEU A 30 2.98 8.26 -6.43
N SER A 31 3.37 9.52 -6.22
CA SER A 31 4.55 10.09 -6.87
C SER A 31 5.84 9.43 -6.40
N GLY A 32 5.96 9.12 -5.11
CA GLY A 32 7.14 8.47 -4.54
C GLY A 32 7.31 7.05 -5.05
N HIS A 33 6.22 6.27 -5.07
CA HIS A 33 6.24 4.88 -5.53
C HIS A 33 6.51 4.81 -7.05
N GLU A 34 5.84 5.64 -7.86
CA GLU A 34 6.10 5.73 -9.31
C GLU A 34 7.57 6.11 -9.60
N THR A 35 8.10 7.08 -8.85
CA THR A 35 9.51 7.49 -8.99
C THR A 35 10.45 6.36 -8.64
N MET A 36 10.19 5.64 -7.54
CA MET A 36 10.99 4.49 -7.12
C MET A 36 11.02 3.40 -8.19
N LEU A 37 9.85 2.97 -8.69
CA LEU A 37 9.77 1.93 -9.71
C LEU A 37 10.40 2.36 -11.04
N THR A 38 10.26 3.62 -11.41
CA THR A 38 10.91 4.20 -12.60
C THR A 38 12.42 4.24 -12.45
N GLN A 39 12.93 4.59 -11.26
CA GLN A 39 14.36 4.59 -10.96
C GLN A 39 14.95 3.18 -10.99
N MET A 40 14.23 2.18 -10.47
CA MET A 40 14.66 0.78 -10.55
C MET A 40 14.69 0.29 -12.00
N ALA A 41 13.66 0.59 -12.79
CA ALA A 41 13.59 0.18 -14.20
C ALA A 41 14.69 0.81 -15.07
N ASN A 42 15.17 2.00 -14.71
CA ASN A 42 16.24 2.72 -15.41
C ASN A 42 17.56 2.69 -14.64
N PHE A 43 17.69 1.81 -13.64
CA PHE A 43 18.85 1.80 -12.77
C PHE A 43 20.12 1.46 -13.56
N ASP A 44 21.19 2.21 -13.32
CA ASP A 44 22.52 1.88 -13.79
C ASP A 44 23.53 2.29 -12.70
N ILE A 45 24.23 1.30 -12.15
CA ILE A 45 25.26 1.50 -11.14
C ILE A 45 26.33 2.51 -11.58
N ARG A 46 26.65 2.57 -12.87
CA ARG A 46 27.64 3.50 -13.42
C ARG A 46 27.18 4.95 -13.36
N ASN A 47 25.86 5.17 -13.30
CA ASN A 47 25.25 6.50 -13.16
C ASN A 47 24.81 6.80 -11.73
N ALA A 48 24.92 5.84 -10.80
CA ALA A 48 24.58 6.04 -9.40
C ALA A 48 25.51 7.09 -8.77
N LYS A 49 24.97 7.99 -7.95
CA LYS A 49 25.76 8.99 -7.22
C LYS A 49 26.35 8.35 -5.97
N CYS A 50 27.67 8.43 -5.80
CA CYS A 50 28.33 7.96 -4.59
C CYS A 50 28.42 9.10 -3.57
N SER A 51 28.41 8.78 -2.27
CA SER A 51 28.67 9.79 -1.23
C SER A 51 30.07 10.40 -1.36
N ASP A 52 31.07 9.56 -1.70
CA ASP A 52 32.37 9.97 -2.19
C ASP A 52 32.60 9.34 -3.58
N GLU A 53 32.84 10.17 -4.59
CA GLU A 53 33.09 9.72 -5.96
C GLU A 53 34.41 8.94 -6.11
N LYS A 54 35.34 9.07 -5.16
CA LYS A 54 36.56 8.26 -5.14
C LYS A 54 36.27 6.78 -4.89
N ASP A 55 35.15 6.47 -4.24
CA ASP A 55 34.76 5.10 -3.90
C ASP A 55 34.05 4.37 -5.04
N ARG A 56 33.66 5.08 -6.12
CA ARG A 56 32.91 4.50 -7.25
C ARG A 56 33.55 3.23 -7.79
N HIS A 57 34.84 3.29 -8.11
CA HIS A 57 35.57 2.14 -8.65
C HIS A 57 35.62 0.97 -7.66
N MET A 58 35.72 1.25 -6.36
CA MET A 58 35.73 0.21 -5.33
C MET A 58 34.36 -0.47 -5.22
N ILE A 59 33.28 0.32 -5.26
CA ILE A 59 31.90 -0.19 -5.24
C ILE A 59 31.61 -1.04 -6.48
N GLU A 60 31.94 -0.54 -7.67
CA GLU A 60 31.77 -1.29 -8.92
C GLU A 60 32.53 -2.62 -8.89
N MET A 61 33.76 -2.62 -8.37
CA MET A 61 34.55 -3.85 -8.25
C MET A 61 33.98 -4.84 -7.23
N GLN A 62 33.40 -4.34 -6.13
CA GLN A 62 32.72 -5.18 -5.15
C GLN A 62 31.45 -5.81 -5.73
N VAL A 63 30.61 -5.01 -6.40
CA VAL A 63 29.39 -5.50 -7.05
C VAL A 63 29.73 -6.50 -8.15
N ALA A 64 30.73 -6.20 -8.99
CA ALA A 64 31.20 -7.17 -9.97
C ALA A 64 31.68 -8.47 -9.32
N GLY A 65 32.29 -8.41 -8.13
CA GLY A 65 32.72 -9.58 -7.35
C GLY A 65 31.58 -10.41 -6.76
N LEU A 66 30.38 -9.84 -6.60
CA LEU A 66 29.19 -10.58 -6.18
C LEU A 66 28.55 -11.33 -7.35
N PHE A 67 28.64 -10.78 -8.55
CA PHE A 67 27.99 -11.31 -9.76
C PHE A 67 28.91 -12.15 -10.65
N ASP A 68 30.21 -12.22 -10.35
CA ASP A 68 31.16 -13.08 -11.07
C ASP A 68 31.26 -14.51 -10.48
N GLY A 69 30.52 -14.80 -9.41
CA GLY A 69 30.51 -16.11 -8.75
C GLY A 69 31.77 -16.42 -7.92
N THR A 70 32.66 -15.45 -7.68
CA THR A 70 33.92 -15.69 -6.94
C THR A 70 33.72 -15.96 -5.45
N GLU A 71 32.62 -15.49 -4.85
CA GLU A 71 32.37 -15.69 -3.41
C GLU A 71 32.03 -17.15 -3.02
N GLU A 72 31.65 -18.01 -3.97
CA GLU A 72 31.33 -19.41 -3.67
C GLU A 72 32.59 -20.30 -3.57
N SER A 73 33.78 -19.76 -3.86
CA SER A 73 35.03 -20.54 -3.97
C SER A 73 36.16 -20.13 -3.02
N THR A 74 35.91 -19.39 -1.94
CA THR A 74 36.98 -19.07 -0.97
C THR A 74 37.00 -20.05 0.20
N ILE A 75 37.74 -21.14 0.03
CA ILE A 75 38.40 -21.85 1.14
C ILE A 75 39.22 -20.80 1.90
N ARG A 76 38.72 -20.32 3.04
CA ARG A 76 39.43 -19.34 3.87
C ARG A 76 40.64 -20.01 4.51
N VAL A 77 41.84 -19.78 3.95
CA VAL A 77 43.10 -20.08 4.63
C VAL A 77 43.45 -18.87 5.51
N PRO A 78 43.57 -19.01 6.84
CA PRO A 78 43.91 -17.90 7.72
C PRO A 78 45.37 -17.52 7.50
N ALA A 79 45.61 -16.35 6.91
CA ALA A 79 46.95 -15.77 6.80
C ALA A 79 47.13 -14.73 7.92
N GLU A 80 47.87 -15.13 8.94
CA GLU A 80 48.37 -14.26 10.00
C GLU A 80 49.50 -13.39 9.44
N THR A 81 49.23 -12.16 9.04
CA THR A 81 50.29 -11.15 8.90
C THR A 81 49.69 -9.76 9.02
N GLU A 82 50.21 -8.98 9.98
CA GLU A 82 49.92 -7.57 10.20
C GLU A 82 50.42 -6.74 9.00
N GLN A 83 49.57 -6.62 7.97
CA GLN A 83 49.80 -5.69 6.86
C GLN A 83 48.82 -4.52 6.96
N ASP A 84 49.29 -3.36 6.51
CA ASP A 84 48.51 -2.14 6.46
C ASP A 84 47.20 -2.40 5.69
N PRO A 85 46.02 -2.19 6.30
CA PRO A 85 44.73 -2.55 5.70
C PRO A 85 44.48 -1.90 4.34
N GLU A 86 45.12 -0.76 4.04
CA GLU A 86 44.98 -0.08 2.75
C GLU A 86 45.81 -0.75 1.63
N GLU A 87 47.01 -1.22 1.96
CA GLU A 87 47.91 -1.93 1.04
C GLU A 87 47.38 -3.34 0.75
N GLN A 88 46.83 -4.00 1.76
CA GLN A 88 46.15 -5.30 1.64
C GLN A 88 44.89 -5.21 0.76
N ARG A 89 44.14 -4.09 0.86
CA ARG A 89 42.98 -3.81 -0.01
C ARG A 89 43.40 -3.65 -1.48
N ARG A 90 44.46 -2.86 -1.74
CA ARG A 90 44.97 -2.62 -3.09
C ARG A 90 45.55 -3.88 -3.74
N LEU A 91 46.36 -4.64 -3.01
CA LEU A 91 46.89 -5.93 -3.45
C LEU A 91 45.77 -6.94 -3.75
N SER A 92 44.68 -6.93 -2.97
CA SER A 92 43.51 -7.77 -3.24
C SER A 92 42.83 -7.42 -4.57
N LEU A 93 42.77 -6.13 -4.92
CA LEU A 93 42.10 -5.65 -6.13
C LEU A 93 42.87 -6.06 -7.39
N THR A 94 44.18 -5.83 -7.40
CA THR A 94 45.05 -6.21 -8.53
C THR A 94 45.11 -7.73 -8.70
N SER A 95 45.16 -8.47 -7.59
CA SER A 95 45.12 -9.94 -7.60
C SER A 95 43.79 -10.47 -8.12
N ARG A 96 42.65 -9.85 -7.76
CA ARG A 96 41.31 -10.19 -8.28
C ARG A 96 41.18 -9.97 -9.78
N LEU A 97 41.70 -8.85 -10.29
CA LEU A 97 41.70 -8.56 -11.72
C LEU A 97 42.58 -9.55 -12.51
N ALA A 98 43.77 -9.87 -11.99
CA ALA A 98 44.64 -10.87 -12.60
C ALA A 98 44.04 -12.28 -12.58
N LEU A 99 43.36 -12.65 -11.49
CA LEU A 99 42.65 -13.92 -11.38
C LEU A 99 41.54 -14.01 -12.44
N ARG A 100 40.70 -12.98 -12.59
CA ARG A 100 39.65 -12.94 -13.62
C ARG A 100 40.19 -13.13 -15.04
N ALA A 101 41.29 -12.45 -15.36
CA ALA A 101 41.92 -12.57 -16.67
C ALA A 101 42.46 -13.99 -16.94
N ALA A 102 42.84 -14.72 -15.90
CA ALA A 102 43.39 -16.07 -15.99
C ALA A 102 42.33 -17.19 -15.97
N THR A 103 41.19 -16.99 -15.29
CA THR A 103 40.20 -18.05 -15.05
C THR A 103 39.00 -18.01 -15.99
N GLY A 104 38.88 -17.00 -16.85
CA GLY A 104 37.75 -16.87 -17.79
C GLY A 104 36.45 -16.37 -17.14
N PHE A 105 36.55 -15.74 -15.96
CA PHE A 105 35.40 -15.05 -15.36
C PHE A 105 34.90 -13.92 -16.27
N PRO A 106 33.61 -13.57 -16.21
CA PRO A 106 33.05 -12.47 -16.98
C PRO A 106 33.80 -11.16 -16.70
N GLU A 107 33.94 -10.33 -17.73
CA GLU A 107 34.53 -9.00 -17.58
C GLU A 107 33.75 -8.16 -16.56
N VAL A 108 34.41 -7.18 -15.94
CA VAL A 108 33.79 -6.26 -14.96
C VAL A 108 32.52 -5.63 -15.56
N GLY A 109 32.58 -5.22 -16.82
CA GLY A 109 31.43 -4.67 -17.56
C GLY A 109 30.23 -5.61 -17.55
N ALA A 110 30.43 -6.88 -17.94
CA ALA A 110 29.38 -7.88 -17.99
C ALA A 110 28.79 -8.19 -16.60
N SER A 111 29.62 -8.20 -15.56
CA SER A 111 29.15 -8.43 -14.18
C SER A 111 28.30 -7.27 -13.66
N LEU A 112 28.67 -6.02 -14.00
CA LEU A 112 27.87 -4.84 -13.70
C LEU A 112 26.56 -4.80 -14.50
N ASP A 113 26.57 -5.26 -15.75
CA ASP A 113 25.36 -5.38 -16.56
C ASP A 113 24.40 -6.42 -15.96
N ALA A 114 24.92 -7.56 -15.50
CA ALA A 114 24.13 -8.56 -14.78
C ALA A 114 23.49 -8.02 -13.49
N PHE A 115 24.24 -7.21 -12.71
CA PHE A 115 23.68 -6.52 -11.55
C PHE A 115 22.59 -5.52 -11.93
N ASN A 116 22.82 -4.70 -12.96
CA ASN A 116 21.83 -3.75 -13.44
C ASN A 116 20.55 -4.48 -13.89
N ASP A 117 20.66 -5.58 -14.61
CA ASP A 117 19.52 -6.39 -15.04
C ASP A 117 18.80 -7.05 -13.86
N TYR A 118 19.53 -7.48 -12.83
CA TYR A 118 18.95 -7.94 -11.57
C TYR A 118 18.13 -6.86 -10.87
N VAL A 119 18.64 -5.63 -10.79
CA VAL A 119 17.92 -4.51 -10.15
C VAL A 119 16.68 -4.11 -10.96
N ARG A 120 16.80 -4.08 -12.29
CA ARG A 120 15.73 -3.65 -13.20
C ARG A 120 14.55 -4.61 -13.25
N ASN A 121 14.79 -5.92 -13.13
CA ASN A 121 13.72 -6.93 -13.17
C ASN A 121 13.58 -7.67 -11.83
N PRO A 122 14.37 -8.72 -11.48
CA PRO A 122 14.12 -9.49 -10.24
C PRO A 122 13.88 -8.67 -8.96
N ALA A 123 14.71 -7.66 -8.68
CA ALA A 123 14.55 -6.85 -7.49
C ALA A 123 13.32 -5.94 -7.56
N ARG A 124 13.05 -5.36 -8.75
CA ARG A 124 11.87 -4.52 -8.99
C ARG A 124 10.59 -5.34 -8.90
N ASP A 125 10.59 -6.54 -9.45
CA ASP A 125 9.45 -7.44 -9.43
C ASP A 125 9.16 -7.91 -8.01
N GLY A 126 10.19 -8.23 -7.21
CA GLY A 126 10.03 -8.52 -5.79
C GLY A 126 9.45 -7.33 -5.00
N VAL A 127 9.86 -6.10 -5.30
CA VAL A 127 9.25 -4.90 -4.69
C VAL A 127 7.77 -4.75 -5.07
N ILE A 128 7.41 -5.05 -6.32
CA ILE A 128 6.01 -5.01 -6.79
C ILE A 128 5.21 -6.16 -6.16
N GLU A 129 5.78 -7.34 -5.98
CA GLU A 129 5.15 -8.47 -5.32
C GLU A 129 4.87 -8.17 -3.84
N ASP A 130 5.84 -7.58 -3.13
CA ASP A 130 5.74 -7.29 -1.70
C ASP A 130 4.88 -6.04 -1.38
N LEU A 131 5.03 -4.97 -2.17
CA LEU A 131 4.41 -3.68 -1.89
C LEU A 131 3.21 -3.37 -2.81
N GLY A 132 3.04 -4.15 -3.87
CA GLY A 132 2.07 -3.90 -4.93
C GLY A 132 2.47 -2.74 -5.86
N THR A 133 1.57 -2.44 -6.80
CA THR A 133 1.68 -1.26 -7.69
C THR A 133 1.42 0.05 -6.95
N GLU A 134 1.55 1.19 -7.64
CA GLU A 134 1.38 2.52 -7.03
C GLU A 134 -0.01 2.70 -6.40
N THR A 135 -1.03 2.08 -7.00
CA THR A 135 -2.42 2.11 -6.53
C THR A 135 -2.75 1.02 -5.51
N HIS A 136 -1.92 -0.02 -5.40
CA HIS A 136 -2.17 -1.12 -4.47
C HIS A 136 -2.03 -0.66 -3.01
N LEU A 137 -2.97 -1.07 -2.16
CA LEU A 137 -2.88 -0.88 -0.72
C LEU A 137 -3.28 -2.19 -0.03
N PRO A 138 -2.45 -2.72 0.89
CA PRO A 138 -2.82 -3.89 1.65
C PRO A 138 -4.09 -3.62 2.46
N TRP A 139 -5.05 -4.55 2.39
CA TRP A 139 -6.34 -4.43 3.11
C TRP A 139 -6.14 -4.15 4.61
N GLY A 140 -5.17 -4.79 5.25
CA GLY A 140 -4.87 -4.59 6.68
C GLY A 140 -4.47 -3.15 7.02
N ILE A 141 -3.77 -2.45 6.12
CA ILE A 141 -3.44 -1.04 6.30
C ILE A 141 -4.72 -0.20 6.18
N CYS A 142 -5.58 -0.47 5.19
CA CYS A 142 -6.86 0.21 5.04
C CYS A 142 -7.74 0.03 6.28
N VAL A 143 -7.83 -1.17 6.85
CA VAL A 143 -8.54 -1.44 8.11
C VAL A 143 -7.94 -0.64 9.26
N LEU A 144 -6.61 -0.64 9.39
CA LEU A 144 -5.91 0.01 10.50
C LEU A 144 -6.20 1.51 10.57
N THR A 145 -6.37 2.18 9.43
CA THR A 145 -6.70 3.62 9.40
C THR A 145 -8.04 3.96 10.05
N TRP A 146 -8.97 3.00 10.13
CA TRP A 146 -10.31 3.19 10.69
C TRP A 146 -10.47 2.75 12.14
N VAL A 147 -9.45 2.11 12.72
CA VAL A 147 -9.47 1.68 14.13
C VAL A 147 -9.76 2.85 15.08
N PRO A 148 -9.16 4.05 14.94
CA PRO A 148 -9.49 5.19 15.81
C PRO A 148 -10.97 5.58 15.77
N THR A 149 -11.59 5.54 14.58
CA THR A 149 -13.02 5.84 14.40
C THR A 149 -13.88 4.82 15.14
N VAL A 150 -13.57 3.53 15.03
CA VAL A 150 -14.29 2.47 15.74
C VAL A 150 -14.16 2.57 17.25
N LEU A 151 -12.99 2.94 17.76
CA LEU A 151 -12.79 3.21 19.18
C LEU A 151 -13.63 4.40 19.66
N CYS A 152 -13.73 5.45 18.86
CA CYS A 152 -14.60 6.59 19.14
C CYS A 152 -16.08 6.19 19.15
N LEU A 153 -16.52 5.42 18.16
CA LEU A 153 -17.90 4.90 18.09
C LEU A 153 -18.22 3.99 19.29
N THR A 154 -17.26 3.19 19.74
CA THR A 154 -17.40 2.37 20.96
C THR A 154 -17.65 3.24 22.19
N ALA A 155 -16.92 4.34 22.35
CA ALA A 155 -17.16 5.29 23.43
C ALA A 155 -18.55 5.93 23.32
N ILE A 156 -18.96 6.32 22.11
CA ILE A 156 -20.29 6.89 21.84
C ILE A 156 -21.40 5.91 22.24
N THR A 157 -21.33 4.65 21.82
CA THR A 157 -22.30 3.61 22.22
C THR A 157 -22.36 3.46 23.73
N TRP A 158 -21.21 3.49 24.41
CA TRP A 158 -21.17 3.39 25.86
C TRP A 158 -21.85 4.57 26.55
N THR A 159 -21.63 5.79 26.04
CA THR A 159 -22.31 7.00 26.54
C THR A 159 -23.80 7.05 26.18
N GLY A 160 -24.20 6.44 25.07
CA GLY A 160 -25.59 6.32 24.61
C GLY A 160 -26.39 5.24 25.34
N ARG A 161 -25.75 4.44 26.20
CA ARG A 161 -26.43 3.38 26.97
C ARG A 161 -27.71 3.84 27.65
N PRO A 162 -27.85 5.02 28.28
CA PRO A 162 -29.07 5.39 28.99
C PRO A 162 -30.31 5.57 28.09
N VAL A 163 -30.13 5.79 26.78
CA VAL A 163 -31.24 6.09 25.84
C VAL A 163 -31.64 4.91 24.95
N TRP A 164 -31.14 3.70 25.24
CA TRP A 164 -31.40 2.50 24.42
C TRP A 164 -32.90 2.20 24.20
N GLU A 165 -33.72 2.39 25.24
CA GLU A 165 -35.16 2.14 25.19
C GLU A 165 -35.88 3.18 24.31
N GLU A 166 -35.45 4.44 24.38
CA GLU A 166 -35.97 5.54 23.53
C GLU A 166 -35.64 5.32 22.04
N LEU A 167 -34.53 4.64 21.76
CA LEU A 167 -34.12 4.24 20.41
C LEU A 167 -34.86 2.98 19.91
N GLY A 168 -35.74 2.39 20.72
CA GLY A 168 -36.61 1.27 20.33
C GLY A 168 -35.98 -0.12 20.47
N TYR A 169 -34.81 -0.24 21.10
CA TYR A 169 -34.19 -1.54 21.37
C TYR A 169 -34.98 -2.30 22.44
N ALA A 170 -34.99 -3.63 22.37
CA ALA A 170 -35.69 -4.50 23.33
C ALA A 170 -34.87 -4.78 24.60
N SER A 171 -33.54 -4.62 24.54
CA SER A 171 -32.64 -4.75 25.68
C SER A 171 -31.34 -3.95 25.47
N VAL A 172 -30.63 -3.66 26.56
CA VAL A 172 -29.29 -3.03 26.51
C VAL A 172 -28.30 -3.93 25.77
N GLU A 173 -28.41 -5.24 25.95
CA GLU A 173 -27.57 -6.24 25.29
C GLU A 173 -27.77 -6.21 23.78
N GLN A 174 -29.02 -6.14 23.31
CA GLN A 174 -29.32 -6.01 21.87
C GLN A 174 -28.71 -4.73 21.29
N TYR A 175 -28.81 -3.60 22.02
CA TYR A 175 -28.19 -2.34 21.63
C TYR A 175 -26.68 -2.48 21.44
N PHE A 176 -25.96 -3.02 22.43
CA PHE A 176 -24.51 -3.21 22.33
C PHE A 176 -24.13 -4.20 21.22
N VAL A 177 -24.76 -5.37 21.18
CA VAL A 177 -24.45 -6.41 20.18
C VAL A 177 -24.62 -5.86 18.77
N LEU A 178 -25.72 -5.16 18.50
CA LEU A 178 -25.97 -4.59 17.18
C LEU A 178 -24.92 -3.53 16.82
N ASN A 179 -24.65 -2.58 17.71
CA ASN A 179 -23.64 -1.55 17.48
C ASN A 179 -22.25 -2.16 17.21
N TYR A 180 -21.83 -3.16 17.99
CA TYR A 180 -20.54 -3.82 17.76
C TYR A 180 -20.48 -4.57 16.43
N ILE A 181 -21.56 -5.25 16.03
CA ILE A 181 -21.64 -5.89 14.69
C ILE A 181 -21.48 -4.82 13.60
N GLN A 182 -22.18 -3.69 13.73
CA GLN A 182 -22.09 -2.58 12.79
C GLN A 182 -20.66 -2.02 12.74
N PHE A 183 -19.97 -1.92 13.86
CA PHE A 183 -18.58 -1.44 13.92
C PHE A 183 -17.61 -2.39 13.24
N VAL A 184 -17.76 -3.70 13.45
CA VAL A 184 -16.96 -4.69 12.72
C VAL A 184 -17.20 -4.56 11.22
N LEU A 185 -18.47 -4.47 10.78
CA LEU A 185 -18.79 -4.29 9.36
C LEU A 185 -18.20 -3.01 8.78
N LEU A 186 -18.30 -1.88 9.48
CA LEU A 186 -17.70 -0.62 9.05
C LEU A 186 -16.18 -0.76 8.90
N LEU A 187 -15.54 -1.40 9.88
CA LEU A 187 -14.09 -1.58 9.94
C LEU A 187 -13.55 -2.51 8.86
N THR A 188 -14.21 -3.65 8.63
CA THR A 188 -13.66 -4.74 7.82
C THR A 188 -14.19 -4.78 6.40
N VAL A 189 -15.36 -4.18 6.13
CA VAL A 189 -16.02 -4.24 4.81
C VAL A 189 -16.33 -2.86 4.25
N LEU A 190 -16.99 -1.98 5.02
CA LEU A 190 -17.58 -0.80 4.40
C LEU A 190 -16.57 0.33 4.13
N TYR A 191 -15.60 0.53 5.02
CA TYR A 191 -14.64 1.63 4.94
C TYR A 191 -13.28 1.32 4.29
N PRO A 192 -12.76 0.08 4.28
CA PRO A 192 -11.47 -0.22 3.63
C PRO A 192 -11.42 0.23 2.16
N ALA A 193 -12.50 0.07 1.40
CA ALA A 193 -12.60 0.48 0.00
C ALA A 193 -12.35 1.98 -0.27
N ILE A 194 -12.47 2.85 0.74
CA ILE A 194 -12.29 4.31 0.58
C ILE A 194 -10.91 4.64 0.01
N HIS A 195 -9.86 4.03 0.56
CA HIS A 195 -8.48 4.33 0.21
C HIS A 195 -8.12 3.91 -1.23
N PRO A 196 -8.35 2.66 -1.67
CA PRO A 196 -8.04 2.25 -3.05
C PRO A 196 -8.91 3.01 -4.07
N CYS A 197 -10.18 3.32 -3.76
CA CYS A 197 -11.02 4.13 -4.65
C CYS A 197 -10.43 5.53 -4.87
N ILE A 198 -10.00 6.20 -3.79
CA ILE A 198 -9.39 7.53 -3.89
C ILE A 198 -8.06 7.46 -4.65
N LEU A 199 -7.21 6.46 -4.36
CA LEU A 199 -5.93 6.29 -5.05
C LEU A 199 -6.08 6.03 -6.55
N GLY A 200 -6.96 5.11 -6.94
CA GLY A 200 -7.22 4.81 -8.34
C GLY A 200 -7.76 6.02 -9.09
N LEU A 201 -8.66 6.78 -8.46
CA LEU A 201 -9.15 8.04 -9.00
C LEU A 201 -8.02 9.07 -9.17
N PHE A 202 -7.10 9.16 -8.21
CA PHE A 202 -6.00 10.12 -8.27
C PHE A 202 -4.99 9.79 -9.34
N LYS A 203 -4.64 8.51 -9.49
CA LYS A 203 -3.81 8.05 -10.60
C LYS A 203 -4.46 8.39 -11.95
N GLY A 204 -5.75 8.08 -12.10
CA GLY A 204 -6.48 8.39 -13.33
C GLY A 204 -6.56 9.90 -13.66
N LEU A 205 -6.60 10.75 -12.63
CA LEU A 205 -6.61 12.21 -12.78
C LEU A 205 -5.21 12.79 -13.03
N SER A 206 -4.17 12.29 -12.36
CA SER A 206 -2.80 12.76 -12.52
C SER A 206 -2.30 12.57 -13.95
N ASP A 207 -2.74 11.48 -14.59
CA ASP A 207 -2.35 11.15 -15.97
C ASP A 207 -3.02 12.08 -17.00
N ARG A 208 -4.10 12.77 -16.62
CA ARG A 208 -4.91 13.61 -17.52
C ARG A 208 -4.73 15.11 -17.29
N ILE A 209 -4.36 15.54 -16.09
CA ILE A 209 -4.31 16.96 -15.71
C ILE A 209 -2.87 17.39 -15.43
N THR A 210 -2.28 18.16 -16.34
CA THR A 210 -0.91 18.68 -16.20
C THR A 210 -0.82 19.85 -15.20
N ASN A 211 -1.87 20.66 -15.08
CA ASN A 211 -1.88 21.81 -14.17
C ASN A 211 -2.04 21.36 -12.72
N LYS A 212 -0.97 21.49 -11.92
CA LYS A 212 -0.93 21.03 -10.51
C LYS A 212 -2.02 21.65 -9.62
N PHE A 213 -2.33 22.93 -9.81
CA PHE A 213 -3.36 23.60 -9.01
C PHE A 213 -4.75 23.04 -9.34
N LEU A 214 -5.07 22.91 -10.62
CA LEU A 214 -6.32 22.31 -11.07
C LEU A 214 -6.43 20.85 -10.63
N LEU A 215 -5.35 20.08 -10.78
CA LEU A 215 -5.26 18.69 -10.33
C LEU A 215 -5.58 18.58 -8.83
N ASN A 216 -4.95 19.39 -7.99
CA ASN A 216 -5.22 19.40 -6.55
C ASN A 216 -6.67 19.79 -6.21
N ALA A 217 -7.22 20.79 -6.87
CA ALA A 217 -8.61 21.20 -6.64
C ALA A 217 -9.61 20.11 -7.05
N VAL A 218 -9.39 19.46 -8.20
CA VAL A 218 -10.24 18.37 -8.69
C VAL A 218 -10.11 17.14 -7.77
N MET A 219 -8.90 16.75 -7.39
CA MET A 219 -8.68 15.64 -6.45
C MET A 219 -9.32 15.89 -5.10
N PHE A 220 -9.28 17.13 -4.57
CA PHE A 220 -9.97 17.48 -3.33
C PHE A 220 -11.48 17.28 -3.46
N GLY A 221 -12.10 17.84 -4.52
CA GLY A 221 -13.54 17.69 -4.77
C GLY A 221 -13.96 16.24 -5.00
N CYS A 222 -13.19 15.50 -5.80
CA CYS A 222 -13.39 14.08 -6.07
C CYS A 222 -13.20 13.21 -4.82
N GLY A 223 -12.23 13.55 -3.96
CA GLY A 223 -12.01 12.88 -2.68
C GLY A 223 -13.19 13.08 -1.73
N ILE A 224 -13.70 14.32 -1.61
CA ILE A 224 -14.92 14.60 -0.83
C ILE A 224 -16.10 13.80 -1.37
N LEU A 225 -16.31 13.80 -2.68
CA LEU A 225 -17.42 13.11 -3.31
C LEU A 225 -17.35 11.60 -3.07
N THR A 226 -16.17 11.01 -3.25
CA THR A 226 -15.93 9.57 -3.04
C THR A 226 -16.17 9.19 -1.59
N LEU A 227 -15.60 9.94 -0.64
CA LEU A 227 -15.80 9.73 0.79
C LEU A 227 -17.29 9.84 1.17
N SER A 228 -17.97 10.88 0.67
CA SER A 228 -19.38 11.10 0.95
C SER A 228 -20.28 10.00 0.39
N LEU A 229 -19.97 9.51 -0.82
CA LEU A 229 -20.71 8.42 -1.44
C LEU A 229 -20.54 7.11 -0.65
N ILE A 230 -19.31 6.79 -0.25
CA ILE A 230 -19.04 5.57 0.53
C ILE A 230 -19.69 5.67 1.91
N PHE A 231 -19.59 6.82 2.59
CA PHE A 231 -20.28 7.01 3.86
C PHE A 231 -21.80 6.93 3.72
N MET A 232 -22.39 7.50 2.68
CA MET A 232 -23.84 7.40 2.45
C MET A 232 -24.27 5.95 2.23
N THR A 233 -23.58 5.22 1.36
CA THR A 233 -23.90 3.81 1.05
C THR A 233 -23.65 2.89 2.25
N SER A 234 -22.58 3.14 3.03
CA SER A 234 -22.31 2.47 4.30
C SER A 234 -23.42 2.74 5.32
N SER A 235 -23.85 4.00 5.45
CA SER A 235 -24.92 4.41 6.38
C SER A 235 -26.24 3.76 6.02
N ILE A 236 -26.59 3.69 4.73
CA ILE A 236 -27.78 2.97 4.26
C ILE A 236 -27.71 1.49 4.63
N THR A 237 -26.54 0.86 4.47
CA THR A 237 -26.33 -0.55 4.80
C THR A 237 -26.56 -0.80 6.29
N ILE A 238 -25.92 -0.01 7.14
CA ILE A 238 -26.02 -0.12 8.60
C ILE A 238 -27.43 0.20 9.10
N ALA A 239 -28.05 1.27 8.59
CA ALA A 239 -29.42 1.67 8.95
C ALA A 239 -30.45 0.62 8.51
N ALA A 240 -30.23 -0.07 7.40
CA ALA A 240 -31.09 -1.17 6.97
C ALA A 240 -30.97 -2.37 7.93
N LEU A 241 -29.76 -2.73 8.37
CA LEU A 241 -29.57 -3.77 9.39
C LEU A 241 -30.27 -3.39 10.70
N GLU A 242 -30.08 -2.16 11.17
CA GLU A 242 -30.73 -1.65 12.38
C GLU A 242 -32.25 -1.68 12.29
N SER A 243 -32.79 -1.14 11.19
CA SER A 243 -34.23 -1.12 10.93
C SER A 243 -34.83 -2.53 10.89
N TYR A 244 -34.11 -3.50 10.33
CA TYR A 244 -34.54 -4.91 10.36
C TYR A 244 -34.58 -5.45 11.80
N VAL A 245 -33.55 -5.21 12.61
CA VAL A 245 -33.50 -5.69 14.00
C VAL A 245 -34.61 -5.08 14.86
N LEU A 246 -34.94 -3.80 14.64
CA LEU A 246 -35.97 -3.09 15.40
C LEU A 246 -37.40 -3.44 14.94
N THR A 247 -37.62 -3.64 13.65
CA THR A 247 -38.99 -3.81 13.09
C THR A 247 -39.33 -5.23 12.65
N SER A 248 -38.33 -6.10 12.51
CA SER A 248 -38.43 -7.43 11.89
C SER A 248 -39.01 -7.42 10.46
N HIS A 249 -39.01 -6.26 9.78
CA HIS A 249 -39.60 -6.14 8.45
C HIS A 249 -38.63 -6.64 7.36
N PRO A 250 -39.00 -7.64 6.53
CA PRO A 250 -38.06 -8.34 5.64
C PRO A 250 -37.45 -7.47 4.53
N VAL A 251 -38.12 -6.37 4.15
CA VAL A 251 -37.58 -5.44 3.15
C VAL A 251 -36.24 -4.84 3.59
N PHE A 252 -36.08 -4.51 4.87
CA PHE A 252 -34.83 -3.96 5.37
C PHE A 252 -33.68 -4.98 5.33
N LEU A 253 -33.98 -6.26 5.59
CA LEU A 253 -33.01 -7.33 5.43
C LEU A 253 -32.57 -7.49 3.96
N LEU A 254 -33.52 -7.42 3.02
CA LEU A 254 -33.20 -7.48 1.58
C LEU A 254 -32.28 -6.31 1.16
N VAL A 255 -32.60 -5.09 1.59
CA VAL A 255 -31.77 -3.90 1.32
C VAL A 255 -30.37 -4.07 1.93
N PHE A 256 -30.28 -4.53 3.17
CA PHE A 256 -29.00 -4.81 3.82
C PHE A 256 -28.17 -5.83 3.03
N LEU A 257 -28.74 -6.98 2.68
CA LEU A 257 -28.04 -8.02 1.94
C LEU A 257 -27.57 -7.56 0.55
N LEU A 258 -28.41 -6.81 -0.16
CA LEU A 258 -28.04 -6.26 -1.47
C LEU A 258 -26.88 -5.27 -1.35
N MET A 259 -26.96 -4.33 -0.42
CA MET A 259 -25.90 -3.35 -0.21
C MET A 259 -24.61 -4.00 0.29
N LEU A 260 -24.69 -4.95 1.22
CA LEU A 260 -23.53 -5.70 1.71
C LEU A 260 -22.86 -6.46 0.57
N THR A 261 -23.63 -7.09 -0.32
CA THR A 261 -23.09 -7.78 -1.51
C THR A 261 -22.35 -6.81 -2.42
N CYS A 262 -22.88 -5.60 -2.63
CA CYS A 262 -22.19 -4.56 -3.41
C CYS A 262 -20.85 -4.14 -2.78
N HIS A 263 -20.79 -3.98 -1.45
CA HIS A 263 -19.55 -3.63 -0.76
C HIS A 263 -18.54 -4.78 -0.80
N LEU A 264 -18.97 -6.02 -0.55
CA LEU A 264 -18.10 -7.20 -0.66
C LEU A 264 -17.55 -7.38 -2.08
N PHE A 265 -18.36 -7.13 -3.10
CA PHE A 265 -17.90 -7.15 -4.49
C PHE A 265 -16.88 -6.04 -4.77
N LEU A 266 -17.12 -4.83 -4.25
CA LEU A 266 -16.17 -3.72 -4.37
C LEU A 266 -14.84 -4.05 -3.68
N ASP A 267 -14.87 -4.57 -2.46
CA ASP A 267 -13.67 -4.99 -1.73
C ASP A 267 -12.91 -6.09 -2.45
N TYR A 268 -13.62 -7.13 -2.92
CA TYR A 268 -13.00 -8.20 -3.71
C TYR A 268 -12.29 -7.64 -4.95
N LYS A 269 -12.95 -6.71 -5.66
CA LYS A 269 -12.37 -6.05 -6.83
C LYS A 269 -11.15 -5.18 -6.51
N MET A 270 -11.13 -4.53 -5.35
CA MET A 270 -10.04 -3.61 -4.98
C MET A 270 -8.85 -4.31 -4.34
N PHE A 271 -9.07 -5.43 -3.64
CA PHE A 271 -8.04 -6.06 -2.82
C PHE A 271 -7.59 -7.44 -3.30
N TRP A 272 -8.41 -8.16 -4.07
CA TRP A 272 -8.13 -9.57 -4.43
C TRP A 272 -8.00 -9.83 -5.94
N GLN A 273 -8.38 -8.88 -6.81
CA GLN A 273 -8.37 -9.13 -8.26
C GLN A 273 -6.96 -9.34 -8.84
N ASP A 274 -5.93 -8.68 -8.29
CA ASP A 274 -4.56 -8.77 -8.83
C ASP A 274 -3.86 -10.08 -8.40
N ASP A 275 -4.20 -10.61 -7.22
CA ASP A 275 -3.63 -11.87 -6.72
C ASP A 275 -4.07 -13.07 -7.58
N ASP A 276 -5.30 -13.07 -8.08
CA ASP A 276 -5.83 -14.17 -8.91
C ASP A 276 -5.08 -14.32 -10.24
N CYS A 277 -4.53 -13.22 -10.80
CA CYS A 277 -3.70 -13.28 -11.99
C CYS A 277 -2.33 -13.91 -11.68
N LEU A 278 -1.75 -13.53 -10.54
CA LEU A 278 -0.45 -14.00 -10.07
C LEU A 278 -0.47 -15.50 -9.73
N TRP A 279 -1.55 -15.99 -9.11
CA TRP A 279 -1.77 -17.42 -8.89
C TRP A 279 -1.97 -18.19 -10.20
N SER A 280 -2.62 -17.60 -11.20
CA SER A 280 -2.81 -18.25 -12.49
C SER A 280 -1.49 -18.41 -13.27
N ASP A 281 -0.58 -17.44 -13.18
CA ASP A 281 0.76 -17.49 -13.78
C ASP A 281 1.73 -18.41 -13.02
N LEU A 282 1.61 -18.48 -11.69
CA LEU A 282 2.36 -19.44 -10.87
C LEU A 282 1.91 -20.89 -11.11
N LEU A 283 0.61 -21.11 -11.34
CA LEU A 283 0.10 -22.44 -11.67
C LEU A 283 0.46 -22.87 -13.09
N SER A 284 0.52 -21.95 -14.05
CA SER A 284 0.93 -22.26 -15.42
C SER A 284 2.43 -22.58 -15.50
N SER A 285 3.28 -21.83 -14.81
CA SER A 285 4.74 -22.04 -14.80
C SER A 285 5.22 -23.30 -14.07
N ARG A 286 4.39 -23.91 -13.21
CA ARG A 286 4.69 -25.19 -12.53
C ARG A 286 4.24 -26.43 -13.31
N LEU A 287 3.47 -26.26 -14.38
CA LEU A 287 2.92 -27.36 -15.18
C LEU A 287 3.64 -27.59 -16.52
N ASP A 288 4.64 -26.76 -16.83
CA ASP A 288 5.61 -26.93 -17.92
C ASP A 288 6.95 -27.50 -17.40
#